data_AF-A0AA41XCV2-F1
#
_entry.id   AF-A0AA41XCV2-F1
#
_cell.length_a   1.000
_cell.length_b   1.000
_cell.length_c   1.000
_cell.angle_alpha   90.00
_cell.angle_beta   90.00
_cell.angle_gamma   90.00
#
_symmetry.space_group_name_H-M   'P 1'
#
loop_
_entity.id
_entity.type
_entity.pdbx_description
1 polymer ?
#
loop_
_entity_poly.entity_id
_entity_poly.type
_entity_poly.pdbx_seq_one_letter_code
_entity_poly.pdbx_strand_id
1 'polypeptide(L)'
;MPDYTTLPALQHYVLEYSCVLGIVAKPNILQVEIDLSFARDHPNLRPPREGEVTYYRRGVIEFRGVTSLTWNGQGVPPAINADGEHDWGAMDEFTFQDDNYRLAGDFGDIQVVASSVGVRFIGPV
;
A
#
# COMPACT_ATOMS: atom_id res chain seq x y z
N MET A 1 2.03 16.66 -8.32
CA MET A 1 1.48 16.22 -7.03
C MET A 1 2.63 15.71 -6.19
N PRO A 2 2.75 16.10 -4.91
CA PRO A 2 3.72 15.49 -4.00
C PRO A 2 3.64 13.97 -3.99
N ASP A 3 4.79 13.34 -3.79
CA ASP A 3 4.93 11.90 -3.62
C ASP A 3 4.68 11.49 -2.16
N TYR A 4 4.25 10.24 -1.97
CA TYR A 4 3.92 9.67 -0.64
C TYR A 4 5.05 9.79 0.38
N THR A 5 6.29 9.90 -0.05
CA THR A 5 7.46 10.08 0.83
C THR A 5 7.37 11.33 1.70
N THR A 6 6.49 12.28 1.37
CA THR A 6 6.21 13.47 2.19
C THR A 6 5.03 13.33 3.14
N LEU A 7 4.29 12.21 3.09
CA LEU A 7 3.19 11.92 4.02
C LEU A 7 3.76 11.33 5.32
N PRO A 8 3.48 11.92 6.49
CA PRO A 8 3.98 11.38 7.76
C PRO A 8 3.63 9.92 8.01
N ALA A 9 2.49 9.46 7.48
CA ALA A 9 2.03 8.07 7.60
C ALA A 9 2.84 7.08 6.76
N LEU A 10 3.53 7.53 5.70
CA LEU A 10 4.15 6.68 4.69
C LEU A 10 5.64 6.95 4.46
N GLN A 11 6.18 8.08 4.94
CA GLN A 11 7.54 8.57 4.66
C GLN A 11 8.70 7.62 5.03
N HIS A 12 8.46 6.59 5.84
CA HIS A 12 9.48 5.64 6.28
C HIS A 12 9.34 4.25 5.63
N TYR A 13 8.55 4.13 4.56
CA TYR A 13 8.38 2.89 3.81
C TYR A 13 8.83 3.07 2.36
N VAL A 14 9.03 1.96 1.67
CA VAL A 14 9.41 1.94 0.26
C VAL A 14 8.35 1.17 -0.52
N LEU A 15 7.38 1.89 -1.08
CA LEU A 15 6.17 1.30 -1.66
C LEU A 15 6.45 0.54 -2.96
N GLU A 16 7.50 0.92 -3.69
CA GLU A 16 7.96 0.27 -4.93
C GLU A 16 8.58 -1.11 -4.65
N TYR A 17 9.01 -1.36 -3.42
CA TYR A 17 9.49 -2.67 -2.97
C TYR A 17 8.44 -3.42 -2.15
N SER A 18 7.28 -2.81 -1.89
CA SER A 18 6.18 -3.41 -1.15
C SER A 18 5.27 -4.19 -2.11
N CYS A 19 4.61 -5.24 -1.62
CA CYS A 19 3.75 -6.09 -2.42
C CYS A 19 2.29 -5.89 -2.02
N VAL A 20 1.43 -5.51 -2.96
CA VAL A 20 -0.02 -5.37 -2.75
C VAL A 20 -0.67 -6.75 -2.79
N LEU A 21 -1.45 -7.07 -1.76
CA LEU A 21 -1.96 -8.42 -1.50
C LEU A 21 -3.48 -8.47 -1.68
N GLY A 22 -4.13 -7.31 -1.56
CA GLY A 22 -5.55 -7.15 -1.81
C GLY A 22 -5.98 -5.70 -1.72
N ILE A 23 -7.08 -5.37 -2.37
CA ILE A 23 -7.68 -4.05 -2.32
C ILE A 23 -9.16 -4.22 -2.03
N VAL A 24 -9.63 -3.52 -1.01
CA VAL A 24 -11.01 -3.61 -0.52
C VAL A 24 -11.61 -2.23 -0.46
N ALA A 25 -12.56 -1.96 -1.36
CA ALA A 25 -13.37 -0.76 -1.36
C ALA A 25 -14.70 -1.01 -0.63
N LYS A 26 -15.01 -0.20 0.39
CA LYS A 26 -16.25 -0.21 1.16
C LYS A 26 -16.78 1.22 1.26
N PRO A 27 -18.06 1.44 1.63
CA PRO A 27 -18.52 2.79 1.93
C PRO A 27 -17.59 3.48 2.95
N ASN A 28 -17.14 4.70 2.63
CA ASN A 28 -16.29 5.54 3.48
C ASN A 28 -14.82 5.04 3.67
N ILE A 29 -14.46 3.86 3.16
CA ILE A 29 -13.15 3.25 3.42
C ILE A 29 -12.57 2.62 2.15
N LEU A 30 -11.29 2.88 1.90
CA LEU A 30 -10.46 2.09 0.99
C LEU A 30 -9.33 1.46 1.80
N GLN A 31 -9.14 0.15 1.65
CA GLN A 31 -8.07 -0.61 2.28
C GLN A 31 -7.19 -1.24 1.21
N VAL A 32 -5.88 -1.03 1.31
CA VAL A 32 -4.87 -1.74 0.52
C VAL A 32 -4.12 -2.66 1.49
N GLU A 33 -4.38 -3.96 1.39
CA GLU A 33 -3.64 -5.00 2.09
C GLU A 33 -2.28 -5.15 1.42
N ILE A 34 -1.21 -5.11 2.21
CA ILE A 34 0.14 -4.92 1.68
C ILE A 34 1.19 -5.55 2.59
N ASP A 35 2.26 -6.06 2.00
CA ASP A 35 3.49 -6.43 2.67
C ASP A 35 4.45 -5.28 2.49
N LEU A 36 4.59 -4.52 3.57
CA LEU A 36 5.22 -3.23 3.55
C LEU A 36 6.73 -3.38 3.72
N SER A 37 7.50 -2.85 2.77
CA SER A 37 8.96 -2.74 2.85
C SER A 37 9.35 -1.47 3.61
N PHE A 38 10.33 -1.61 4.49
CA PHE A 38 10.77 -0.53 5.39
C PHE A 38 11.94 0.23 4.78
N ALA A 39 11.93 1.56 4.91
CA ALA A 39 13.09 2.37 4.59
C ALA A 39 14.24 2.11 5.58
N ARG A 40 15.47 2.40 5.16
CA ARG A 40 16.68 2.11 5.95
C ARG A 40 16.75 2.86 7.28
N ASP A 41 16.10 4.00 7.37
CA ASP A 41 16.04 4.87 8.55
C ASP A 41 14.82 4.56 9.46
N HIS A 42 13.96 3.60 9.08
CA HIS A 42 12.76 3.32 9.83
C HIS A 42 13.12 2.76 11.23
N PRO A 43 12.60 3.34 12.34
CA PRO A 43 13.01 2.97 13.71
C PRO A 43 12.68 1.53 14.10
N ASN A 44 11.63 0.97 13.52
CA ASN A 44 11.23 -0.44 13.70
C ASN A 44 11.79 -1.39 12.62
N LEU A 45 12.76 -0.96 11.80
CA LEU A 45 13.39 -1.84 10.81
C LEU A 45 14.07 -3.02 11.53
N ARG A 46 13.82 -4.24 11.03
CA ARG A 46 14.46 -5.47 11.50
C ARG A 46 15.25 -6.11 10.35
N PRO A 47 16.10 -7.11 10.63
CA PRO A 47 16.68 -7.91 9.56
C PRO A 47 15.60 -8.64 8.74
N PRO A 48 15.80 -8.85 7.42
CA PRO A 48 14.94 -9.72 6.61
C PRO A 48 14.93 -11.15 7.15
N ARG A 49 13.84 -11.88 6.93
CA ARG A 49 13.78 -13.33 7.18
C ARG A 49 14.62 -14.08 6.13
N GLU A 50 14.88 -15.35 6.38
CA GLU A 50 15.56 -16.20 5.40
C GLU A 50 14.77 -16.25 4.09
N GLY A 51 15.42 -15.93 2.97
CA GLY A 51 14.81 -15.86 1.65
C GLY A 51 14.21 -14.50 1.27
N GLU A 52 14.06 -13.56 2.22
CA GLU A 52 13.58 -12.20 1.93
C GLU A 52 14.74 -11.28 1.49
N VAL A 53 14.47 -10.40 0.52
CA VAL A 53 15.45 -9.39 0.05
C VAL A 53 15.52 -8.14 0.94
N THR A 54 14.46 -7.88 1.69
CA THR A 54 14.31 -6.76 2.64
C THR A 54 13.33 -7.15 3.74
N TYR A 55 13.25 -6.35 4.79
CA TYR A 55 12.29 -6.60 5.86
C TYR A 55 10.88 -6.21 5.47
N TYR A 56 9.99 -7.19 5.49
CA TYR A 56 8.57 -7.04 5.21
C TYR A 56 7.71 -7.17 6.47
N ARG A 57 6.69 -6.31 6.57
CA ARG A 57 5.62 -6.46 7.56
C ARG A 57 4.23 -6.29 6.93
N ARG A 58 3.40 -7.31 7.12
CA ARG A 58 1.98 -7.29 6.74
C ARG A 58 1.24 -6.13 7.41
N GLY A 59 0.53 -5.37 6.60
CA GLY A 59 -0.26 -4.25 7.06
C GLY A 59 -1.38 -3.88 6.09
N VAL A 60 -2.02 -2.77 6.41
CA VAL A 60 -3.08 -2.16 5.61
C VAL A 60 -2.79 -0.66 5.53
N ILE A 61 -2.70 -0.14 4.31
CA ILE A 61 -2.85 1.29 4.06
C ILE A 61 -4.35 1.57 3.99
N GLU A 62 -4.84 2.39 4.91
CA GLU A 62 -6.26 2.65 5.08
C GLU A 62 -6.57 4.13 4.83
N PHE A 63 -7.47 4.37 3.88
CA PHE A 63 -8.05 5.69 3.63
C PHE A 63 -9.43 5.76 4.30
N ARG A 64 -9.67 6.82 5.07
CA ARG A 64 -10.94 7.04 5.79
C ARG A 64 -11.57 8.36 5.39
N GLY A 65 -12.89 8.45 5.49
CA GLY A 65 -13.62 9.62 4.98
C GLY A 65 -13.71 9.59 3.46
N VAL A 66 -13.76 8.40 2.84
CA VAL A 66 -13.78 8.28 1.38
C VAL A 66 -15.11 8.80 0.84
N THR A 67 -15.05 9.85 0.02
CA THR A 67 -16.23 10.48 -0.61
C THR A 67 -16.31 10.21 -2.11
N SER A 68 -15.19 9.90 -2.75
CA SER A 68 -15.10 9.55 -4.16
C SER A 68 -14.00 8.51 -4.37
N LEU A 69 -14.27 7.53 -5.23
CA LEU A 69 -13.31 6.51 -5.62
C LEU A 69 -13.55 6.13 -7.08
N THR A 70 -12.50 6.25 -7.89
CA THR A 70 -12.43 5.70 -9.24
C THR A 70 -11.33 4.66 -9.27
N TRP A 71 -11.60 3.49 -9.83
CA TRP A 71 -10.61 2.43 -9.99
C TRP A 71 -10.68 1.87 -11.41
N ASN A 72 -9.69 2.21 -12.21
CA ASN A 72 -9.56 1.78 -13.60
C ASN A 72 -8.57 0.63 -13.70
N GLY A 73 -8.74 -0.26 -14.68
CA GLY A 73 -7.74 -1.30 -14.98
C GLY A 73 -7.69 -2.47 -14.01
N GLN A 74 -8.76 -2.77 -13.28
CA GLN A 74 -8.89 -3.85 -12.27
C GLN A 74 -8.68 -5.30 -12.81
N GLY A 75 -8.35 -5.46 -14.09
CA GLY A 75 -8.58 -6.69 -14.86
C GLY A 75 -7.42 -7.67 -14.92
N VAL A 76 -6.28 -7.38 -14.32
CA VAL A 76 -5.14 -8.30 -14.29
C VAL A 76 -5.30 -9.23 -13.08
N PRO A 77 -5.46 -10.55 -13.26
CA PRO A 77 -5.50 -11.46 -12.13
C PRO A 77 -4.19 -11.38 -11.34
N PRO A 78 -4.24 -11.41 -9.99
CA PRO A 78 -3.03 -11.43 -9.20
C PRO A 78 -2.24 -12.70 -9.48
N ALA A 79 -0.91 -12.61 -9.39
CA ALA A 79 -0.09 -13.79 -9.25
C ALA A 79 -0.41 -14.49 -7.92
N ILE A 80 -0.11 -15.78 -7.83
CA ILE A 80 -0.12 -16.50 -6.56
C ILE A 80 1.34 -16.73 -6.19
N ASN A 81 1.76 -16.19 -5.05
CA ASN A 81 3.12 -16.36 -4.58
C ASN A 81 3.37 -17.79 -4.04
N ALA A 82 4.61 -18.09 -3.67
CA ALA A 82 5.01 -19.43 -3.20
C ALA A 82 4.24 -19.90 -1.95
N ASP A 83 3.69 -18.97 -1.18
CA ASP A 83 2.92 -19.22 0.04
C ASP A 83 1.40 -19.32 -0.22
N GLY A 84 0.96 -19.21 -1.48
CA GLY A 84 -0.45 -19.30 -1.86
C GLY A 84 -1.22 -17.99 -1.68
N GLU A 85 -0.54 -16.88 -1.39
CA GLU A 85 -1.18 -15.56 -1.27
C GLU A 85 -1.23 -14.83 -2.62
N HIS A 86 -2.22 -13.95 -2.77
CA HIS A 86 -2.32 -13.09 -3.95
C HIS A 86 -1.20 -12.04 -3.94
N ASP A 87 -0.58 -11.84 -5.09
CA ASP A 87 0.41 -10.79 -5.36
C ASP A 87 -0.10 -9.97 -6.54
N TRP A 88 -0.53 -8.74 -6.25
CA TRP A 88 -1.00 -7.77 -7.22
C TRP A 88 0.11 -6.82 -7.68
N GLY A 89 1.37 -7.18 -7.42
CA GLY A 89 2.54 -6.40 -7.78
C GLY A 89 2.83 -5.27 -6.79
N ALA A 90 3.75 -4.42 -7.20
CA ALA A 90 4.16 -3.26 -6.42
C ALA A 90 3.20 -2.08 -6.60
N MET A 91 3.37 -1.09 -5.74
CA MET A 91 2.76 0.22 -5.92
C MET A 91 3.79 1.14 -6.57
N ASP A 92 3.69 1.27 -7.89
CA ASP A 92 4.66 2.01 -8.72
C ASP A 92 4.55 3.52 -8.54
N GLU A 93 3.34 4.01 -8.27
CA GLU A 93 3.08 5.43 -8.08
C GLU A 93 2.13 5.64 -6.90
N PHE A 94 2.51 6.49 -5.95
CA PHE A 94 1.60 7.06 -4.96
C PHE A 94 1.83 8.57 -4.90
N THR A 95 0.86 9.31 -5.42
CA THR A 95 0.87 10.78 -5.36
C THR A 95 -0.37 11.31 -4.66
N PHE A 96 -0.29 12.53 -4.14
CA PHE A 96 -1.43 13.17 -3.51
C PHE A 96 -1.45 14.69 -3.70
N GLN A 97 -2.61 15.29 -3.53
CA GLN A 97 -2.81 16.73 -3.38
C GLN A 97 -4.05 16.96 -2.51
N ASP A 98 -3.85 17.63 -1.38
CA ASP A 98 -4.89 17.84 -0.36
C ASP A 98 -5.51 16.51 0.09
N ASP A 99 -6.80 16.30 -0.16
CA ASP A 99 -7.55 15.07 0.13
C ASP A 99 -7.61 14.09 -1.04
N ASN A 100 -6.95 14.39 -2.16
CA ASN A 100 -6.95 13.56 -3.36
C ASN A 100 -5.67 12.72 -3.41
N TYR A 101 -5.83 11.41 -3.52
CA TYR A 101 -4.74 10.45 -3.62
C TYR A 101 -4.87 9.66 -4.90
N ARG A 102 -3.73 9.35 -5.52
CA ARG A 102 -3.65 8.46 -6.67
C ARG A 102 -2.64 7.36 -6.37
N LEU A 103 -3.09 6.11 -6.52
CA LEU A 103 -2.26 4.91 -6.41
C LEU A 103 -2.29 4.20 -7.76
N ALA A 104 -1.13 3.81 -8.27
CA ALA A 104 -1.04 3.02 -9.49
C ALA A 104 -0.03 1.88 -9.36
N GLY A 105 -0.31 0.78 -10.06
CA GLY A 105 0.53 -0.40 -10.20
C GLY A 105 -0.17 -1.43 -11.08
N ASP A 106 0.27 -2.68 -11.00
CA ASP A 106 -0.34 -3.79 -11.75
C ASP A 106 -1.81 -4.05 -11.35
N PHE A 107 -2.20 -3.65 -10.14
CA PHE A 107 -3.60 -3.66 -9.68
C PHE A 107 -4.50 -2.58 -10.33
N GLY A 108 -3.95 -1.75 -11.22
CA GLY A 108 -4.66 -0.68 -11.91
C GLY A 108 -4.38 0.72 -11.35
N ASP A 109 -5.22 1.68 -11.73
CA ASP A 109 -5.12 3.10 -11.33
C ASP A 109 -6.31 3.46 -10.44
N ILE A 110 -6.02 3.81 -9.18
CA ILE A 110 -7.00 4.22 -8.18
C ILE A 110 -6.84 5.71 -7.92
N GLN A 111 -7.93 6.45 -8.06
CA GLN A 111 -8.06 7.83 -7.59
C GLN A 111 -9.09 7.87 -6.48
N VAL A 112 -8.71 8.39 -5.31
CA VAL A 112 -9.56 8.40 -4.12
C VAL A 112 -9.52 9.78 -3.44
N VAL A 113 -10.68 10.26 -3.04
CA VAL A 113 -10.84 11.46 -2.19
C VAL A 113 -11.13 10.99 -0.78
N ALA A 114 -10.26 11.31 0.18
CA ALA A 114 -10.34 10.85 1.56
C ALA A 114 -9.83 11.87 2.57
N SER A 115 -10.48 11.93 3.74
CA SER A 115 -10.08 12.84 4.83
C SER A 115 -8.75 12.47 5.51
N SER A 116 -8.33 11.21 5.43
CA SER A 116 -7.07 10.75 6.04
C SER A 116 -6.57 9.46 5.42
N VAL A 117 -5.26 9.24 5.53
CA VAL A 117 -4.54 8.01 5.21
C VAL A 117 -3.69 7.57 6.39
N GLY A 118 -3.62 6.27 6.67
CA GLY A 118 -2.79 5.72 7.73
C GLY A 118 -2.36 4.29 7.47
N VAL A 119 -1.33 3.84 8.19
CA VAL A 119 -0.85 2.45 8.13
C VAL A 119 -1.21 1.74 9.43
N ARG A 120 -1.78 0.54 9.30
CA ARG A 120 -2.06 -0.36 10.42
C ARG A 120 -1.44 -1.72 10.15
N PHE A 121 -0.61 -2.20 11.06
CA PHE A 121 -0.03 -3.54 10.95
C PHE A 121 -0.99 -4.64 11.43
N ILE A 122 -0.84 -5.83 10.86
CA ILE A 122 -1.60 -7.03 11.22
C ILE A 122 -0.67 -8.01 11.94
N GLY A 123 -1.19 -8.64 13.00
CA GLY A 123 -0.46 -9.66 13.76
C GLY A 123 0.52 -9.09 14.80
N PRO A 124 1.28 -9.97 15.47
CA PRO A 124 2.22 -9.58 16.52
C PRO A 124 3.37 -8.71 15.96
N VAL A 125 4.02 -7.98 16.88
CA VAL A 125 5.15 -7.07 16.60
C VAL A 125 6.46 -7.82 16.52
#